data_AF-A0A8X6J9Z6-F1
#
_entry.id   AF-A0A8X6J9Z6-F1
#
_cell.length_a   1.000
_cell.length_b   1.000
_cell.length_c   1.000
_cell.angle_alpha   90.00
_cell.angle_beta   90.00
_cell.angle_gamma   90.00
#
_symmetry.space_group_name_H-M   'P 1'
#
loop_
_entity.id
_entity.type
_entity.pdbx_description
1 polymer ?
#
loop_
_entity_poly.entity_id
_entity_poly.type
_entity_poly.pdbx_seq_one_letter_code
_entity_poly.pdbx_strand_id
1 'polypeptide(L)'
;MRKNASVPWLHVVRSPPIWAVTVAKFCGAWSFICFQSKLPAYLDEVLHLPIQKNGLVNAYLFAALCISIVISGKLSDFIRSKKILETTTIRKSFETIALLGPAGCMVAIPLVKCNADAVVILLTSAMALFGLCGGGDVSVIVDLAPDFAGKIFGVSNAIASIPGILSPVVAGYFLEGN
;
A
#
# COMPACT_ATOMS: atom_id res chain seq x y z
N MET A 1 27.72 -14.03 21.76
CA MET A 1 27.58 -12.56 21.83
C MET A 1 27.81 -12.00 20.43
N ARG A 2 26.75 -11.60 19.70
CA ARG A 2 26.90 -11.06 18.33
C ARG A 2 27.48 -9.64 18.44
N LYS A 3 28.69 -9.45 17.89
CA LYS A 3 29.41 -8.18 17.81
C LYS A 3 28.49 -7.09 17.23
N ASN A 4 28.46 -5.92 17.87
CA ASN A 4 27.91 -4.68 17.31
C ASN A 4 28.67 -4.32 16.03
N ALA A 5 28.29 -4.92 14.90
CA ALA A 5 28.65 -4.38 13.60
C ALA A 5 27.79 -3.13 13.40
N SER A 6 28.44 -1.97 13.37
CA SER A 6 27.82 -0.71 12.98
C SER A 6 27.13 -0.91 11.63
N VAL A 7 25.85 -0.52 11.51
CA VAL A 7 25.17 -0.58 10.22
C VAL A 7 25.98 0.27 9.24
N PRO A 8 26.41 -0.26 8.08
CA PRO A 8 27.10 0.51 7.08
C PRO A 8 26.09 1.43 6.37
N TRP A 9 25.59 2.44 7.09
CA TRP A 9 24.54 3.36 6.65
C TRP A 9 24.84 3.95 5.27
N LEU A 10 26.10 4.27 4.99
CA LEU A 10 26.50 4.80 3.68
C LEU A 10 26.27 3.81 2.53
N HIS A 11 26.49 2.51 2.75
CA HIS A 11 26.23 1.48 1.75
C HIS A 11 24.73 1.19 1.61
N VAL A 12 23.98 1.23 2.71
CA VAL A 12 22.53 1.06 2.74
C VAL A 12 21.85 2.21 1.98
N VAL A 13 22.20 3.45 2.29
CA VAL A 13 21.62 4.65 1.68
C VAL A 13 22.10 4.84 0.23
N ARG A 14 23.24 4.27 -0.17
CA ARG A 14 23.71 4.32 -1.57
C ARG A 14 23.20 3.16 -2.43
N SER A 15 22.44 2.22 -1.86
CA SER A 15 21.95 1.05 -2.57
C SER A 15 20.67 1.35 -3.38
N PRO A 16 20.69 1.20 -4.72
CA PRO A 16 19.51 1.45 -5.56
C PRO A 16 18.24 0.64 -5.20
N PRO A 17 18.29 -0.66 -4.83
CA PRO A 17 17.08 -1.40 -4.45
C PRO A 17 16.43 -0.88 -3.17
N ILE A 18 17.20 -0.28 -2.24
CA ILE A 18 16.66 0.30 -1.01
C ILE A 18 15.82 1.52 -1.36
N TRP A 19 16.34 2.42 -2.20
CA TRP A 19 15.59 3.59 -2.67
C TRP A 19 14.34 3.20 -3.45
N ALA A 20 14.42 2.20 -4.33
CA ALA A 20 13.24 1.74 -5.08
C ALA A 20 12.12 1.27 -4.15
N VAL A 21 12.46 0.50 -3.10
CA VAL A 21 11.50 0.06 -2.08
C VAL A 21 10.97 1.25 -1.29
N THR A 22 11.84 2.14 -0.81
CA THR A 22 11.43 3.34 -0.04
C THR A 22 10.48 4.23 -0.83
N VAL A 23 10.73 4.45 -2.13
CA VAL A 23 9.85 5.24 -3.00
C VAL A 23 8.51 4.52 -3.23
N ALA A 24 8.53 3.21 -3.47
CA ALA A 24 7.30 2.43 -3.62
C ALA A 24 6.44 2.49 -2.33
N LYS A 25 7.07 2.33 -1.17
CA LYS A 25 6.44 2.46 0.15
C LYS A 25 5.83 3.84 0.37
N PHE A 26 6.58 4.89 0.02
CA PHE A 26 6.12 6.27 0.11
C PHE A 26 4.90 6.50 -0.77
N CYS A 27 4.94 6.03 -2.02
CA CYS A 27 3.83 6.17 -2.97
C CYS A 27 2.59 5.37 -2.52
N GLY A 28 2.78 4.15 -2.03
CA GLY A 28 1.70 3.31 -1.50
C GLY A 28 1.04 3.94 -0.27
N ALA A 29 1.84 4.44 0.68
CA ALA A 29 1.33 5.13 1.87
C ALA A 29 0.57 6.42 1.50
N TRP A 30 1.12 7.22 0.60
CA TRP A 30 0.44 8.42 0.10
C TRP A 30 -0.89 8.08 -0.56
N SER A 31 -0.89 7.09 -1.46
CA SER A 31 -2.10 6.67 -2.20
C SER A 31 -3.17 6.15 -1.25
N PHE A 32 -2.79 5.37 -0.23
CA PHE A 32 -3.71 4.85 0.78
C PHE A 32 -4.35 5.98 1.61
N ILE A 33 -3.55 6.96 2.05
CA ILE A 33 -4.05 8.10 2.84
C ILE A 33 -4.93 9.03 1.98
N CYS A 34 -4.54 9.31 0.74
CA CYS A 34 -5.37 10.05 -0.20
C CYS A 34 -6.69 9.32 -0.49
N PHE A 35 -6.64 8.01 -0.69
CA PHE A 35 -7.84 7.19 -0.88
C PHE A 35 -8.77 7.31 0.32
N GLN A 36 -8.25 7.09 1.53
CA GLN A 36 -9.05 7.09 2.74
C GLN A 36 -9.61 8.47 3.11
N SER A 37 -8.91 9.56 2.77
CA SER A 37 -9.40 10.93 2.97
C SER A 37 -10.48 11.34 1.97
N LYS A 38 -10.39 10.89 0.71
CA LYS A 38 -11.36 11.23 -0.35
C LYS A 38 -12.54 10.27 -0.41
N LEU A 39 -12.41 9.05 0.10
CA LEU A 39 -13.48 8.04 0.13
C LEU A 39 -14.78 8.53 0.81
N PRO A 40 -14.77 9.14 2.01
CA PRO A 40 -16.01 9.61 2.64
C PRO A 40 -16.67 10.74 1.85
N ALA A 41 -15.89 11.70 1.34
CA ALA A 41 -16.40 12.78 0.51
C ALA A 41 -17.00 12.23 -0.80
N TYR A 42 -16.37 11.24 -1.41
CA TYR A 42 -16.88 10.60 -2.63
C TYR A 42 -18.21 9.86 -2.38
N LEU A 43 -18.35 9.15 -1.26
CA LEU A 43 -19.57 8.43 -0.91
C LEU A 43 -20.73 9.38 -0.56
N ASP A 44 -20.43 10.57 -0.03
CA ASP A 44 -21.40 11.61 0.30
C ASP A 44 -21.81 12.45 -0.93
N GLU A 45 -20.83 13.04 -1.63
CA GLU A 45 -21.07 13.95 -2.76
C GLU A 45 -21.50 13.25 -4.05
N VAL A 46 -20.98 12.05 -4.34
CA VAL A 46 -21.24 11.37 -5.63
C VAL A 46 -22.32 10.29 -5.49
N LEU A 47 -22.33 9.58 -4.36
CA LEU A 47 -23.25 8.46 -4.13
C LEU A 47 -24.50 8.85 -3.33
N HIS A 48 -24.52 10.05 -2.73
CA HIS A 48 -25.59 10.56 -1.86
C HIS A 48 -26.05 9.53 -0.82
N LEU A 49 -25.11 8.70 -0.33
CA LEU A 49 -25.43 7.66 0.62
C LEU A 49 -25.50 8.24 2.04
N PRO A 50 -26.51 7.85 2.84
CA PRO A 50 -26.55 8.23 4.24
C PRO A 50 -25.31 7.69 4.97
N ILE A 51 -24.81 8.46 5.93
CA ILE A 51 -23.59 8.20 6.71
C ILE A 51 -23.58 6.78 7.32
N GLN A 52 -24.74 6.21 7.69
CA GLN A 52 -24.83 4.82 8.15
C GLN A 52 -24.37 3.79 7.10
N LYS A 53 -24.69 3.97 5.82
CA LYS A 53 -24.24 3.06 4.75
C LYS A 53 -22.76 3.26 4.42
N ASN A 54 -22.23 4.46 4.61
CA ASN A 54 -20.79 4.73 4.48
C ASN A 54 -19.96 3.87 5.45
N GLY A 55 -20.42 3.69 6.70
CA GLY A 55 -19.78 2.79 7.66
C GLY A 55 -19.74 1.33 7.20
N LEU A 56 -20.85 0.84 6.64
CA LEU A 56 -20.93 -0.52 6.08
C LEU A 56 -20.01 -0.71 4.87
N VAL A 57 -19.98 0.25 3.94
CA VAL A 57 -19.09 0.22 2.77
C VAL A 57 -17.63 0.17 3.23
N ASN A 58 -17.22 1.04 4.16
CA ASN A 58 -15.87 0.98 4.73
C ASN A 58 -15.57 -0.38 5.36
N ALA A 59 -16.50 -0.95 6.12
CA ALA A 59 -16.33 -2.29 6.68
C ALA A 59 -16.07 -3.35 5.60
N TYR A 60 -16.76 -3.30 4.45
CA TYR A 60 -16.50 -4.19 3.32
C TYR A 60 -15.10 -3.97 2.71
N LEU A 61 -14.70 -2.72 2.48
CA LEU A 61 -13.36 -2.40 1.94
C LEU A 61 -12.25 -2.94 2.86
N PHE A 62 -12.34 -2.68 4.16
CA PHE A 62 -11.34 -3.14 5.14
C PHE A 62 -11.39 -4.65 5.35
N ALA A 63 -12.57 -5.28 5.32
CA ALA A 63 -12.68 -6.74 5.41
C ALA A 63 -12.00 -7.41 4.20
N ALA A 64 -12.24 -6.91 2.99
CA ALA A 64 -11.60 -7.40 1.77
C ALA A 64 -10.08 -7.22 1.84
N LEU A 65 -9.61 -6.06 2.30
CA LEU A 65 -8.18 -5.80 2.52
C LEU A 65 -7.56 -6.83 3.48
N CYS A 66 -8.17 -7.05 4.65
CA CYS A 66 -7.67 -8.00 5.65
C CYS A 66 -7.59 -9.43 5.10
N ILE A 67 -8.63 -9.89 4.40
CA ILE A 67 -8.66 -11.22 3.79
C ILE A 67 -7.55 -11.34 2.74
N SER A 68 -7.41 -10.34 1.87
CA SER A 68 -6.35 -10.31 0.85
C SER A 68 -4.94 -10.29 1.44
N ILE A 69 -4.70 -9.60 2.56
CA ILE A 69 -3.41 -9.60 3.25
C ILE A 69 -3.05 -11.00 3.75
N VAL A 70 -4.01 -11.71 4.35
CA VAL A 70 -3.78 -13.07 4.84
C VAL A 70 -3.52 -14.03 3.69
N ILE A 71 -4.32 -13.95 2.62
CA ILE A 71 -4.18 -14.79 1.43
C ILE A 71 -2.84 -14.51 0.74
N SER A 72 -2.46 -13.25 0.58
CA SER A 72 -1.21 -12.87 -0.09
C SER A 72 0.02 -13.31 0.68
N GLY A 73 0.01 -13.23 2.02
CA GLY A 73 1.06 -13.79 2.87
C GLY A 73 1.21 -15.31 2.67
N LYS A 74 0.10 -16.06 2.76
CA LYS A 74 0.08 -17.51 2.54
C LYS A 74 0.52 -17.89 1.13
N LEU A 75 0.07 -17.15 0.13
CA LEU A 75 0.40 -17.38 -1.27
C LEU A 75 1.89 -17.11 -1.52
N SER A 76 2.42 -16.02 -0.98
CA SER A 76 3.85 -15.70 -1.09
C SER A 76 4.71 -16.77 -0.41
N ASP A 77 4.32 -17.26 0.77
CA ASP A 77 5.04 -18.33 1.46
C ASP A 77 4.96 -19.66 0.70
N PHE A 78 3.81 -19.96 0.07
CA PHE A 78 3.63 -21.15 -0.74
C PHE A 78 4.49 -21.13 -2.01
N ILE A 79 4.51 -20.01 -2.74
CA ILE A 79 5.34 -19.84 -3.94
C ILE A 79 6.82 -19.93 -3.57
N ARG A 80 7.21 -19.35 -2.42
CA ARG A 80 8.58 -19.47 -1.88
C ARG A 80 8.94 -20.91 -1.52
N SER A 81 8.05 -21.63 -0.84
CA SER A 81 8.25 -23.04 -0.43
C SER A 81 8.46 -23.96 -1.64
N LYS A 82 7.73 -23.70 -2.73
CA LYS A 82 7.85 -24.45 -3.98
C LYS A 82 9.09 -24.11 -4.82
N LYS A 83 9.90 -23.11 -4.42
CA LYS A 83 11.09 -22.61 -5.16
C LYS A 83 10.82 -22.32 -6.66
N ILE A 84 9.59 -21.94 -7.01
CA ILE A 84 9.20 -21.74 -8.41
C ILE A 84 9.83 -20.46 -8.99
N LEU A 85 10.03 -19.44 -8.14
CA LEU A 85 10.57 -18.14 -8.51
C LEU A 85 11.56 -17.64 -7.46
N GLU A 86 12.51 -16.80 -7.87
CA GLU A 86 13.36 -16.06 -6.94
C GLU A 86 12.52 -15.18 -6.01
N THR A 87 12.90 -15.13 -4.73
CA THR A 87 12.22 -14.32 -3.71
C THR A 87 12.09 -12.87 -4.13
N THR A 88 13.14 -12.28 -4.69
CA THR A 88 13.17 -10.91 -5.23
C THR A 88 12.12 -10.68 -6.32
N THR A 89 11.94 -11.64 -7.23
CA THR A 89 10.96 -11.54 -8.32
C THR A 89 9.53 -11.67 -7.81
N ILE A 90 9.28 -12.56 -6.83
CA ILE A 90 7.98 -12.68 -6.16
C ILE A 90 7.64 -11.39 -5.43
N ARG A 91 8.54 -10.85 -4.60
CA ARG A 91 8.24 -9.62 -3.84
C ARG A 91 7.98 -8.44 -4.78
N LYS A 92 8.76 -8.30 -5.86
CA LYS A 92 8.56 -7.25 -6.86
C LYS A 92 7.21 -7.36 -7.58
N SER A 93 6.81 -8.56 -7.98
CA SER A 93 5.55 -8.75 -8.70
C SER A 93 4.35 -8.48 -7.80
N PHE A 94 4.37 -8.96 -6.54
CA PHE A 94 3.32 -8.67 -5.56
C PHE A 94 3.20 -7.16 -5.29
N GLU A 95 4.31 -6.47 -5.07
CA GLU A 95 4.30 -5.02 -4.83
C GLU A 95 3.80 -4.24 -6.06
N THR A 96 4.24 -4.65 -7.26
CA THR A 96 3.81 -4.02 -8.51
C THR A 96 2.30 -4.21 -8.75
N ILE A 97 1.77 -5.41 -8.50
CA ILE A 97 0.33 -5.69 -8.61
C ILE A 97 -0.45 -4.92 -7.55
N ALA A 98 0.08 -4.84 -6.33
CA ALA A 98 -0.54 -4.11 -5.23
C ALA A 98 -0.59 -2.59 -5.48
N LEU A 99 0.33 -2.03 -6.28
CA LEU A 99 0.31 -0.61 -6.66
C LEU A 99 -0.52 -0.36 -7.94
N LEU A 100 -0.31 -1.17 -8.98
CA LEU A 100 -0.97 -0.98 -10.29
C LEU A 100 -2.44 -1.42 -10.27
N GLY A 101 -2.79 -2.44 -9.49
CA GLY A 101 -4.16 -2.94 -9.37
C GLY A 101 -5.14 -1.85 -8.89
N PRO A 102 -4.89 -1.23 -7.73
CA PRO A 102 -5.73 -0.14 -7.24
C PRO A 102 -5.73 1.07 -8.18
N ALA A 103 -4.58 1.41 -8.78
CA ALA A 103 -4.49 2.52 -9.73
C ALA A 103 -5.40 2.29 -10.96
N GLY A 104 -5.38 1.08 -11.53
CA GLY A 104 -6.26 0.69 -12.63
C GLY A 104 -7.73 0.75 -12.24
N CYS A 105 -8.08 0.26 -11.05
CA CYS A 105 -9.44 0.36 -10.52
C CYS A 105 -9.87 1.81 -10.35
N MET A 106 -9.02 2.69 -9.81
CA MET A 106 -9.35 4.12 -9.63
C MET A 106 -9.58 4.85 -10.96
N VAL A 107 -8.82 4.54 -12.01
CA VAL A 107 -9.05 5.09 -13.36
C VAL A 107 -10.38 4.61 -13.96
N ALA A 108 -10.82 3.42 -13.59
CA ALA A 108 -12.09 2.86 -14.06
C ALA A 108 -13.32 3.41 -13.30
N ILE A 109 -13.18 3.93 -12.07
CA ILE A 109 -14.29 4.56 -11.32
C ILE A 109 -15.05 5.63 -12.14
N PRO A 110 -14.38 6.65 -12.74
CA PRO A 110 -15.06 7.68 -13.51
C PRO A 110 -15.68 7.19 -14.83
N LEU A 111 -15.40 5.97 -15.27
CA LEU A 111 -16.05 5.36 -16.44
C LEU A 111 -17.40 4.72 -16.10
N VAL A 112 -17.63 4.40 -14.82
CA VAL A 112 -18.79 3.61 -14.35
C VAL A 112 -19.88 4.49 -13.71
N LYS A 113 -19.83 5.83 -13.95
CA LYS A 113 -20.64 6.93 -13.37
C LYS A 113 -22.13 6.69 -13.05
N CYS A 114 -22.79 5.67 -13.61
CA CYS A 114 -24.23 5.45 -13.46
C CYS A 114 -24.66 4.43 -12.39
N ASN A 115 -23.77 3.62 -11.82
CA ASN A 115 -24.19 2.55 -10.87
C ASN A 115 -23.42 2.61 -9.55
N ALA A 116 -24.12 2.96 -8.46
CA ALA A 116 -23.54 3.06 -7.13
C ALA A 116 -22.91 1.74 -6.63
N ASP A 117 -23.62 0.63 -6.83
CA ASP A 117 -23.16 -0.70 -6.42
C ASP A 117 -21.89 -1.13 -7.19
N ALA A 118 -21.81 -0.79 -8.48
CA ALA A 118 -20.66 -1.11 -9.31
C ALA A 118 -19.40 -0.35 -8.84
N VAL A 119 -19.56 0.91 -8.41
CA VAL A 119 -18.45 1.70 -7.85
C VAL A 119 -17.98 1.12 -6.52
N VAL A 120 -18.90 0.70 -5.63
CA VAL A 120 -18.54 0.04 -4.35
C VAL A 120 -17.77 -1.26 -4.59
N ILE A 121 -18.20 -2.08 -5.56
CA ILE A 121 -17.48 -3.30 -5.94
C ILE A 121 -16.07 -2.97 -6.46
N LEU A 122 -15.93 -1.94 -7.29
CA LEU A 122 -14.65 -1.51 -7.84
C LEU A 122 -13.69 -0.96 -6.77
N LEU A 123 -14.23 -0.21 -5.79
CA LEU A 123 -13.48 0.29 -4.64
C LEU A 123 -13.04 -0.86 -3.73
N THR A 124 -13.91 -1.84 -3.52
CA THR A 124 -13.62 -3.04 -2.73
C THR A 124 -12.55 -3.90 -3.41
N SER A 125 -12.63 -4.07 -4.74
CA SER A 125 -11.60 -4.80 -5.48
C SER A 125 -10.27 -4.05 -5.51
N ALA A 126 -10.28 -2.72 -5.60
CA ALA A 126 -9.07 -1.90 -5.47
C ALA A 126 -8.37 -2.15 -4.12
N MET A 127 -9.13 -2.11 -3.00
CA MET A 127 -8.59 -2.41 -1.67
C MET A 127 -8.13 -3.86 -1.54
N ALA A 128 -8.86 -4.82 -2.13
CA ALA A 128 -8.46 -6.22 -2.12
C ALA A 128 -7.14 -6.43 -2.87
N LEU A 129 -6.92 -5.73 -3.99
CA LEU A 129 -5.67 -5.76 -4.75
C LEU A 129 -4.54 -5.07 -3.98
N PHE A 130 -4.82 -3.95 -3.30
CA PHE A 130 -3.85 -3.30 -2.42
C PHE A 130 -3.38 -4.23 -1.30
N GLY A 131 -4.27 -5.08 -0.79
CA GLY A 131 -3.95 -6.09 0.23
C GLY A 131 -2.88 -7.11 -0.17
N LEU A 132 -2.55 -7.24 -1.46
CA LEU A 132 -1.42 -8.06 -1.93
C LEU A 132 -0.06 -7.56 -1.43
N CYS A 133 0.03 -6.29 -1.00
CA CYS A 133 1.20 -5.71 -0.33
C CYS A 133 1.67 -6.54 0.88
N GLY A 134 0.75 -7.20 1.60
CA GLY A 134 1.09 -8.03 2.76
C GLY A 134 2.08 -9.16 2.47
N GLY A 135 2.10 -9.65 1.23
CA GLY A 135 3.04 -10.66 0.75
C GLY A 135 4.38 -10.11 0.27
N GLY A 136 4.59 -8.81 0.15
CA GLY A 136 5.82 -8.22 -0.43
C GLY A 136 6.65 -7.47 0.61
N ASP A 137 5.95 -6.68 1.40
CA ASP A 137 6.47 -5.43 1.92
C ASP A 137 7.38 -5.59 3.16
N VAL A 138 6.88 -6.23 4.21
CA VAL A 138 7.71 -6.52 5.41
C VAL A 138 8.86 -7.47 5.06
N SER A 139 8.61 -8.36 4.10
CA SER A 139 9.54 -9.42 3.74
C SER A 139 10.70 -8.93 2.89
N VAL A 140 10.50 -7.93 2.01
CA VAL A 140 11.57 -7.42 1.14
C VAL A 140 12.71 -6.80 1.95
N ILE A 141 12.38 -6.16 3.08
CA ILE A 141 13.37 -5.53 3.96
C ILE A 141 14.19 -6.58 4.72
N VAL A 142 13.55 -7.68 5.13
CA VAL A 142 14.21 -8.82 5.77
C VAL A 142 15.12 -9.56 4.78
N ASP A 143 14.66 -9.74 3.54
CA ASP A 143 15.42 -10.40 2.48
C ASP A 143 16.64 -9.55 2.04
N LEU A 144 16.54 -8.21 2.10
CA LEU A 144 17.60 -7.30 1.66
C LEU A 144 18.71 -7.07 2.70
N ALA A 145 18.38 -7.15 4.00
CA ALA A 145 19.35 -6.93 5.08
C ALA A 145 19.02 -7.75 6.34
N PRO A 146 19.30 -9.07 6.36
CA PRO A 146 18.90 -9.95 7.45
C PRO A 146 19.51 -9.58 8.82
N ASP A 147 20.75 -9.07 8.84
CA ASP A 147 21.43 -8.68 10.09
C ASP A 147 20.97 -7.32 10.66
N PHE A 148 20.32 -6.48 9.84
CA PHE A 148 19.91 -5.11 10.21
C PHE A 148 18.43 -4.81 9.91
N ALA A 149 17.62 -5.84 9.65
CA ALA A 149 16.25 -5.72 9.17
C ALA A 149 15.41 -4.80 10.06
N GLY A 150 15.51 -4.92 11.39
CA GLY A 150 14.74 -4.08 12.32
C GLY A 150 15.09 -2.59 12.24
N LYS A 151 16.37 -2.23 12.05
CA LYS A 151 16.82 -0.83 11.94
C LYS A 151 16.39 -0.23 10.61
N ILE A 152 16.56 -0.97 9.52
CA ILE A 152 16.16 -0.52 8.18
C ILE A 152 14.65 -0.44 8.06
N PHE A 153 13.92 -1.39 8.64
CA PHE A 153 12.46 -1.35 8.69
C PHE A 153 11.95 -0.11 9.42
N GLY A 154 12.51 0.22 10.59
CA GLY A 154 12.15 1.42 11.33
C GLY A 154 12.37 2.71 10.52
N VAL A 155 13.53 2.84 9.85
CA VAL A 155 13.83 4.02 9.02
C VAL A 155 12.93 4.09 7.79
N SER A 156 12.75 2.98 7.06
CA SER A 156 11.86 2.93 5.91
C SER A 156 10.41 3.24 6.28
N ASN A 157 9.94 2.77 7.43
CA ASN A 157 8.59 3.06 7.92
C ASN A 157 8.44 4.51 8.38
N ALA A 158 9.48 5.08 8.99
CA ALA A 158 9.51 6.51 9.33
C ALA A 158 9.41 7.36 8.06
N ILE A 159 10.19 7.04 7.02
CA ILE A 159 10.12 7.73 5.71
C ILE A 159 8.75 7.52 5.05
N ALA A 160 8.18 6.32 5.13
CA ALA A 160 6.84 6.02 4.62
C ALA A 160 5.72 6.73 5.40
N SER A 161 5.99 7.26 6.59
CA SER A 161 5.02 8.03 7.39
C SER A 161 5.06 9.54 7.11
N ILE A 162 6.20 10.07 6.63
CA ILE A 162 6.34 11.45 6.14
C ILE A 162 5.23 11.87 5.15
N PRO A 163 4.83 11.07 4.15
CA PRO A 163 3.75 11.43 3.23
C PRO A 163 2.41 11.65 3.94
N GLY A 164 2.14 10.95 5.04
CA GLY A 164 0.93 11.18 5.84
C GLY A 164 0.88 12.54 6.53
N ILE A 165 2.04 13.15 6.77
CA ILE A 165 2.16 14.51 7.31
C ILE A 165 2.08 15.53 6.16
N LEU A 166 2.73 15.26 5.04
CA LEU A 166 2.77 16.17 3.89
C LEU A 166 1.46 16.22 3.10
N SER A 167 0.71 15.11 3.03
CA SER A 167 -0.53 15.01 2.24
C SER A 167 -1.59 16.07 2.60
N PRO A 168 -1.97 16.25 3.88
CA PRO A 168 -2.92 17.31 4.24
C PRO A 168 -2.36 18.71 4.03
N VAL A 169 -1.05 18.94 4.19
CA VAL A 169 -0.41 20.24 3.93
C VAL A 169 -0.52 20.62 2.46
N VAL A 170 -0.17 19.68 1.57
CA VAL A 170 -0.25 19.89 0.12
C VAL A 170 -1.71 20.06 -0.33
N ALA A 171 -2.63 19.25 0.21
CA ALA A 171 -4.06 19.38 -0.08
C ALA A 171 -4.61 20.74 0.38
N GLY A 172 -4.15 21.27 1.53
CA GLY A 172 -4.49 22.60 2.01
C GLY A 172 -4.02 23.70 1.06
N TYR A 173 -2.77 23.63 0.60
CA TYR A 173 -2.24 24.57 -0.41
C TYR A 173 -3.04 24.59 -1.71
N PHE A 174 -3.54 23.43 -2.18
CA PHE A 174 -4.38 23.37 -3.38
C PHE A 174 -5.81 23.88 -3.17
N LEU A 175 -6.32 23.85 -1.94
CA LEU A 175 -7.69 24.28 -1.61
C LEU A 175 -7.78 25.75 -1.17
N GLU A 176 -6.75 26.32 -0.56
CA GLU A 176 -6.70 27.74 -0.16
C GLU A 176 -6.22 28.67 -1.30
N GLY A 177 -5.77 28.11 -2.42
CA GLY A 177 -5.36 28.86 -3.61
C GLY A 177 -6.48 29.21 -4.60
N ASN A 178 -7.74 28.90 -4.28
CA ASN A 178 -8.94 29.24 -5.05
C ASN A 178 -10.06 29.73 -4.12
#